data_AF-A0A177A2I7-F1
#
_entry.id   AF-A0A177A2I7-F1
#
_cell.length_a   1.000
_cell.length_b   1.000
_cell.length_c   1.000
_cell.angle_alpha   90.00
_cell.angle_beta   90.00
_cell.angle_gamma   90.00
#
_symmetry.space_group_name_H-M   'P 1'
#
loop_
_entity.id
_entity.type
_entity.pdbx_description
1 polymer ?
#
loop_
_entity_poly.entity_id
_entity_poly.type
_entity_poly.pdbx_seq_one_letter_code
_entity_poly.pdbx_strand_id
1 'polypeptide(L)'
;MLYPTLGILALCAGVITSARALEQDHFDTPIHSEWLDSHTPTGTAGDGKIQKDIPSYVIEYAPLVHLAEDEIHWPSLMDEHLVHTKPYVDFKPVPKDEQHPTLWDLGDLDKHEGGRHLYLQSRDDVMTSPAWMLSAHNMPVPPPATLEGNETDLAAPKGEGKRGEKRKKISKIGGRSPAPVVLTVVDKGDGVIFAFWFFFYSYNLGNSVFGVGFGDHVGDWEHSVMKFRNGVPETMFISQHTGGRTYTFGAMEKYGKRPVIYSAKGSHAMYATTGIQAYILPFAILHDTTSHGPLWDPALNVMSYHYTSPSDHSDVGAKLVSEPSASVNFAPGTLTPSLQNPNAPTSWFHYAGCWGDKGYPSNDPRQYQAPIIGERKFVDGPFGPRFKSMGRPDICIQHGPCEVSTTIAPRLWLLDWLYNWAWVCGGFLALVVVGVAGYTVGRHVKWGHMMLIRIRKGRGGKKMLEDMERSPLLSEEAEDGPEPSVVALDVEGGRAVTYGTINATVVEGAADRVG
;
A
#
# COMPACT_ATOMS: atom_id res chain seq x y z
N MET A 1 30.46 -4.75 -25.71
CA MET A 1 30.46 -5.71 -24.58
C MET A 1 31.52 -5.40 -23.50
N LEU A 2 31.89 -4.13 -23.27
CA LEU A 2 32.91 -3.77 -22.26
C LEU A 2 32.47 -2.68 -21.26
N TYR A 3 31.26 -2.13 -21.40
CA TYR A 3 30.71 -1.14 -20.46
C TYR A 3 30.05 -1.72 -19.18
N PRO A 4 29.40 -2.90 -19.15
CA PRO A 4 28.74 -3.37 -17.93
C PRO A 4 29.73 -3.92 -16.89
N THR A 5 30.95 -4.30 -17.28
CA THR A 5 31.96 -4.84 -16.37
C THR A 5 32.71 -3.76 -15.59
N LEU A 6 32.82 -2.54 -16.13
CA LEU A 6 33.47 -1.40 -15.47
C LEU A 6 32.62 -0.79 -14.35
N GLY A 7 31.28 -0.83 -14.48
CA GLY A 7 30.36 -0.39 -13.42
C GLY A 7 30.38 -1.30 -12.19
N ILE A 8 30.50 -2.62 -12.38
CA ILE A 8 30.57 -3.61 -11.31
C ILE A 8 31.90 -3.47 -10.54
N LEU A 9 33.02 -3.21 -11.23
CA LEU A 9 34.32 -2.99 -10.60
C LEU A 9 34.39 -1.67 -9.81
N ALA A 10 33.73 -0.61 -10.27
CA ALA A 10 33.63 0.65 -9.53
C ALA A 10 32.77 0.52 -8.26
N LEU A 11 31.66 -0.24 -8.33
CA LEU A 11 30.83 -0.58 -7.18
C LEU A 11 31.60 -1.43 -6.16
N CYS A 12 32.35 -2.45 -6.60
CA CYS A 12 33.17 -3.26 -5.70
C CYS A 12 34.32 -2.46 -5.06
N ALA A 13 34.96 -1.55 -5.80
CA ALA A 13 36.04 -0.71 -5.25
C ALA A 13 35.51 0.27 -4.19
N GLY A 14 34.35 0.91 -4.44
CA GLY A 14 33.68 1.78 -3.48
C GLY A 14 33.29 1.03 -2.20
N VAL A 15 32.75 -0.19 -2.33
CA VAL A 15 32.39 -1.05 -1.19
C VAL A 15 33.63 -1.46 -0.37
N ILE A 16 34.78 -1.73 -1.01
CA ILE A 16 36.01 -2.14 -0.31
C ILE A 16 36.69 -0.95 0.38
N THR A 17 36.65 0.26 -0.19
CA THR A 17 37.16 1.47 0.50
C THR A 17 36.28 1.89 1.67
N SER A 18 34.96 1.74 1.55
CA SER A 18 34.04 1.96 2.68
C SER A 18 34.21 0.91 3.77
N ALA A 19 34.44 -0.36 3.41
CA ALA A 19 34.70 -1.43 4.38
C ALA A 19 35.96 -1.22 5.22
N ARG A 20 37.00 -0.56 4.69
CA ARG A 20 38.23 -0.24 5.46
C ARG A 20 38.13 1.04 6.28
N ALA A 21 37.19 1.93 5.97
CA ALA A 21 36.87 3.08 6.83
C ALA A 21 35.92 2.70 7.99
N LEU A 22 35.28 1.53 7.91
CA LEU A 22 34.30 1.03 8.90
C LEU A 22 34.94 0.31 10.11
N GLU A 23 36.26 0.12 10.15
CA GLU A 23 36.92 -0.63 11.24
C GLU A 23 37.38 0.24 12.41
N GLN A 24 36.94 1.51 12.46
CA GLN A 24 37.35 2.42 13.53
C GLN A 24 36.31 3.49 13.83
N ASP A 25 35.08 3.09 14.14
CA ASP A 25 34.25 3.87 15.07
C ASP A 25 33.35 2.95 15.90
N HIS A 26 33.33 3.26 17.19
CA HIS A 26 32.69 2.51 18.25
C HIS A 26 31.17 2.71 18.15
N PHE A 27 30.45 1.83 17.43
CA PHE A 27 29.00 1.89 17.19
C PHE A 27 28.13 1.51 18.42
N ASP A 28 28.48 2.02 19.59
CA ASP A 28 27.68 1.92 20.82
C ASP A 28 26.94 3.22 21.14
N THR A 29 26.98 4.25 20.29
CA THR A 29 26.25 5.49 20.58
C THR A 29 24.74 5.21 20.60
N PRO A 30 24.08 5.45 21.75
CA PRO A 30 22.62 5.47 21.81
C PRO A 30 22.10 6.60 20.90
N ILE A 31 20.77 6.71 20.82
CA ILE A 31 20.07 7.98 20.62
C ILE A 31 20.98 9.14 21.06
N HIS A 32 21.24 10.13 20.20
CA HIS A 32 22.06 11.33 20.49
C HIS A 32 22.06 11.58 21.98
N SER A 33 23.19 11.35 22.66
CA SER A 33 23.19 11.18 24.13
C SER A 33 22.55 12.37 24.88
N GLU A 34 22.60 13.54 24.25
CA GLU A 34 21.86 14.75 24.62
C GLU A 34 20.34 14.57 24.83
N TRP A 35 19.69 13.65 24.12
CA TRP A 35 18.25 13.38 24.23
C TRP A 35 17.91 12.51 25.45
N LEU A 36 18.89 11.75 25.95
CA LEU A 36 18.75 10.87 27.13
C LEU A 36 19.04 11.61 28.45
N ASP A 37 19.81 12.70 28.38
CA ASP A 37 20.23 13.44 29.56
C ASP A 37 19.08 14.15 30.28
N SER A 38 19.05 14.11 31.61
CA SER A 38 18.11 14.91 32.42
C SER A 38 18.80 16.18 32.94
N HIS A 39 19.39 17.01 32.09
CA HIS A 39 19.96 18.28 32.54
C HIS A 39 18.83 19.30 32.72
N THR A 40 18.28 19.35 33.92
CA THR A 40 17.34 20.40 34.36
C THR A 40 18.01 21.77 34.17
N PRO A 41 17.52 22.67 33.31
CA PRO A 41 17.99 24.04 33.31
C PRO A 41 17.54 24.67 34.63
N THR A 42 18.49 25.08 35.47
CA THR A 42 18.21 25.90 36.64
C THR A 42 17.68 27.26 36.18
N GLY A 43 16.35 27.40 36.07
CA GLY A 43 15.69 28.65 35.73
C GLY A 43 14.19 28.48 35.55
N THR A 44 13.42 28.98 36.52
CA THR A 44 11.96 28.90 36.66
C THR A 44 11.14 29.43 35.48
N ALA A 45 10.19 28.61 34.97
CA ALA A 45 8.81 28.92 34.51
C ALA A 45 8.34 27.71 33.66
N GLY A 46 7.32 26.93 34.01
CA GLY A 46 5.88 27.25 33.91
C GLY A 46 5.23 26.18 33.00
N ASP A 47 4.18 25.50 33.48
CA ASP A 47 3.51 24.33 32.89
C ASP A 47 4.36 23.05 32.72
N GLY A 48 4.38 22.23 33.78
CA GLY A 48 4.99 20.90 33.73
C GLY A 48 4.22 19.98 32.79
N LYS A 49 4.68 19.84 31.54
CA LYS A 49 4.28 18.71 30.68
C LYS A 49 4.62 17.41 31.42
N ILE A 50 3.61 16.69 31.88
CA ILE A 50 3.79 15.40 32.55
C ILE A 50 4.30 14.41 31.50
N GLN A 51 5.61 14.18 31.50
CA GLN A 51 6.23 13.13 30.68
C GLN A 51 5.74 11.77 31.18
N LYS A 52 5.34 10.91 30.24
CA LYS A 52 4.80 9.57 30.52
C LYS A 52 5.75 8.51 30.00
N ASP A 53 5.79 7.40 30.72
CA ASP A 53 6.49 6.20 30.28
C ASP A 53 5.75 5.53 29.10
N ILE A 54 6.47 4.78 28.27
CA ILE A 54 5.87 3.91 27.26
C ILE A 54 5.42 2.61 27.95
N PRO A 55 4.15 2.19 27.81
CA PRO A 55 3.70 0.94 28.40
C PRO A 55 4.55 -0.25 27.93
N SER A 56 5.04 -1.07 28.85
CA SER A 56 6.01 -2.14 28.55
C SER A 56 5.53 -3.14 27.50
N TYR A 57 4.23 -3.41 27.43
CA TYR A 57 3.65 -4.29 26.40
C TYR A 57 3.82 -3.72 24.98
N VAL A 58 3.92 -2.40 24.80
CA VAL A 58 4.18 -1.81 23.47
C VAL A 58 5.53 -2.28 22.93
N ILE A 59 6.55 -2.31 23.79
CA ILE A 59 7.89 -2.80 23.45
C ILE A 59 7.91 -4.33 23.33
N GLU A 60 7.21 -5.04 24.23
CA GLU A 60 7.11 -6.51 24.19
C GLU A 60 6.53 -7.05 22.87
N TYR A 61 5.56 -6.34 22.29
CA TYR A 61 4.89 -6.67 21.03
C TYR A 61 5.38 -5.81 19.86
N ALA A 62 6.52 -5.13 19.99
CA ALA A 62 7.12 -4.32 18.92
C ALA A 62 7.27 -5.16 17.63
N PRO A 63 7.03 -4.58 16.44
CA PRO A 63 7.24 -5.29 15.18
C PRO A 63 8.71 -5.67 15.01
N LEU A 64 8.95 -6.75 14.29
CA LEU A 64 10.21 -7.05 13.64
C LEU A 64 10.04 -6.82 12.15
N VAL A 65 11.05 -6.24 11.51
CA VAL A 65 10.98 -5.88 10.09
C VAL A 65 12.05 -6.65 9.33
N HIS A 66 11.64 -7.50 8.40
CA HIS A 66 12.56 -7.98 7.38
C HIS A 66 12.72 -6.90 6.31
N LEU A 67 13.95 -6.46 6.08
CA LEU A 67 14.30 -5.67 4.91
C LEU A 67 14.45 -6.60 3.69
N ALA A 68 14.34 -6.08 2.48
CA ALA A 68 14.58 -6.88 1.29
C ALA A 68 16.05 -7.36 1.24
N GLU A 69 16.26 -8.60 0.80
CA GLU A 69 17.58 -9.24 0.70
C GLU A 69 18.56 -8.48 -0.20
N ASP A 70 18.03 -7.80 -1.21
CA ASP A 70 18.76 -6.98 -2.17
C ASP A 70 18.47 -5.48 -2.02
N GLU A 71 18.08 -5.05 -0.80
CA GLU A 71 17.95 -3.63 -0.44
C GLU A 71 19.32 -2.93 -0.46
N ILE A 72 19.31 -1.66 -0.88
CA ILE A 72 20.47 -0.77 -0.86
C ILE A 72 20.18 0.58 -0.19
N HIS A 73 18.91 0.92 0.03
CA HIS A 73 18.44 2.11 0.75
C HIS A 73 18.03 1.66 2.16
N TRP A 74 18.98 1.76 3.08
CA TRP A 74 18.81 1.30 4.45
C TRP A 74 18.11 2.37 5.31
N PRO A 75 17.58 2.02 6.51
CA PRO A 75 17.00 2.99 7.44
C PRO A 75 17.91 4.22 7.64
N SER A 76 17.35 5.42 7.71
CA SER A 76 18.14 6.66 7.70
C SER A 76 17.96 7.49 8.96
N LEU A 77 18.98 8.27 9.31
CA LEU A 77 18.85 9.27 10.37
C LEU A 77 18.22 10.55 9.80
N MET A 78 17.24 11.12 10.52
CA MET A 78 16.54 12.32 10.07
C MET A 78 17.44 13.57 10.09
N ASP A 79 18.33 13.70 11.06
CA ASP A 79 19.28 14.80 11.16
C ASP A 79 20.34 14.75 10.04
N GLU A 80 20.86 13.57 9.71
CA GLU A 80 21.71 13.38 8.53
C GLU A 80 20.98 13.81 7.26
N HIS A 81 19.71 13.41 7.10
CA HIS A 81 18.87 13.85 5.98
C HIS A 81 18.73 15.38 5.91
N LEU A 82 18.57 16.07 7.05
CA LEU A 82 18.50 17.54 7.09
C LEU A 82 19.82 18.23 6.71
N VAL A 83 20.97 17.61 6.99
CA VAL A 83 22.28 18.11 6.53
C VAL A 83 22.37 18.15 5.00
N HIS A 84 21.76 17.18 4.34
CA HIS A 84 21.80 16.99 2.89
C HIS A 84 20.64 17.61 2.12
N THR A 85 19.71 18.27 2.81
CA THR A 85 18.56 18.94 2.19
C THR A 85 18.57 20.45 2.47
N LYS A 86 17.73 21.18 1.73
CA LYS A 86 17.49 22.61 1.90
C LYS A 86 16.00 22.90 1.74
N PRO A 87 15.42 23.75 2.59
CA PRO A 87 14.04 24.15 2.46
C PRO A 87 13.81 25.07 1.25
N TYR A 88 12.79 24.73 0.46
CA TYR A 88 12.26 25.52 -0.64
C TYR A 88 10.75 25.67 -0.48
N VAL A 89 10.23 26.84 -0.84
CA VAL A 89 8.81 27.03 -1.13
C VAL A 89 8.67 26.88 -2.65
N ASP A 90 8.04 25.78 -3.06
CA ASP A 90 8.06 25.28 -4.43
C ASP A 90 9.50 25.10 -4.97
N PHE A 91 9.95 26.02 -5.82
CA PHE A 91 11.27 26.04 -6.44
C PHE A 91 12.06 27.29 -6.05
N LYS A 92 11.63 28.01 -5.00
CA LYS A 92 12.31 29.19 -4.47
C LYS A 92 12.91 28.86 -3.10
N PRO A 93 14.23 29.06 -2.90
CA PRO A 93 14.86 28.77 -1.62
C PRO A 93 14.33 29.71 -0.54
N VAL A 94 14.20 29.21 0.68
CA VAL A 94 13.93 30.06 1.85
C VAL A 94 15.15 30.95 2.19
N PRO A 95 15.01 31.99 3.03
CA PRO A 95 16.12 32.85 3.44
C PRO A 95 17.34 32.08 3.94
N LYS A 96 18.54 32.62 3.68
CA LYS A 96 19.82 31.92 3.87
C LYS A 96 20.06 31.45 5.30
N ASP A 97 19.60 32.22 6.28
CA ASP A 97 19.67 31.95 7.71
C ASP A 97 18.78 30.77 8.15
N GLU A 98 17.84 30.35 7.31
CA GLU A 98 16.89 29.26 7.58
C GLU A 98 17.16 28.00 6.73
N GLN A 99 18.27 27.96 5.98
CA GLN A 99 18.60 26.86 5.06
C GLN A 99 19.21 25.62 5.73
N HIS A 100 19.40 25.65 7.04
CA HIS A 100 20.03 24.58 7.81
C HIS A 100 19.19 24.23 9.05
N PRO A 101 17.90 23.86 8.86
CA PRO A 101 17.08 23.46 9.98
C PRO A 101 17.62 22.17 10.61
N THR A 102 17.35 22.03 11.89
CA THR A 102 17.61 20.86 12.71
C THR A 102 16.27 20.26 13.16
N LEU A 103 16.29 19.13 13.85
CA LEU A 103 15.06 18.56 14.41
C LEU A 103 14.38 19.46 15.46
N TRP A 104 15.11 20.44 16.00
CA TRP A 104 14.67 21.37 17.05
C TRP A 104 13.86 22.56 16.55
N ASP A 105 14.07 22.97 15.30
CA ASP A 105 13.51 24.19 14.71
C ASP A 105 12.87 23.95 13.33
N LEU A 106 12.88 22.71 12.81
CA LEU A 106 12.29 22.38 11.51
C LEU A 106 10.81 22.82 11.36
N GLY A 107 10.01 22.70 12.44
CA GLY A 107 8.62 23.14 12.45
C GLY A 107 8.45 24.66 12.32
N ASP A 108 9.48 25.45 12.64
CA ASP A 108 9.41 26.91 12.51
C ASP A 108 9.35 27.36 11.04
N LEU A 109 9.75 26.49 10.10
CA LEU A 109 9.61 26.73 8.67
C LEU A 109 8.15 26.88 8.23
N ASP A 110 7.19 26.36 9.00
CA ASP A 110 5.76 26.48 8.68
C ASP A 110 5.26 27.93 8.66
N LYS A 111 6.04 28.89 9.21
CA LYS A 111 5.80 30.32 9.04
C LYS A 111 5.79 30.76 7.56
N HIS A 112 6.43 29.99 6.67
CA HIS A 112 6.38 30.18 5.22
C HIS A 112 5.14 29.49 4.64
N GLU A 113 4.20 30.29 4.14
CA GLU A 113 2.95 29.85 3.49
C GLU A 113 2.04 28.91 4.33
N GLY A 114 2.25 28.85 5.64
CA GLY A 114 1.55 27.92 6.53
C GLY A 114 2.01 26.48 6.33
N GLY A 115 3.26 26.27 5.91
CA GLY A 115 3.83 24.96 5.61
C GLY A 115 3.25 24.29 4.36
N ARG A 116 2.54 25.05 3.53
CA ARG A 116 2.10 24.62 2.20
C ARG A 116 3.26 24.79 1.23
N HIS A 117 3.36 23.87 0.28
CA HIS A 117 4.38 23.92 -0.76
C HIS A 117 5.83 24.01 -0.25
N LEU A 118 6.09 23.63 1.01
CA LEU A 118 7.43 23.50 1.54
C LEU A 118 8.02 22.14 1.19
N TYR A 119 9.26 22.12 0.75
CA TYR A 119 9.99 20.93 0.31
C TYR A 119 11.41 20.95 0.88
N LEU A 120 11.85 19.83 1.45
CA LEU A 120 13.25 19.59 1.83
C LEU A 120 14.03 19.05 0.63
N GLN A 121 14.39 19.95 -0.28
CA GLN A 121 15.05 19.60 -1.53
C GLN A 121 16.50 19.17 -1.31
N SER A 122 16.90 18.06 -1.94
CA SER A 122 18.26 17.53 -1.97
C SER A 122 19.28 18.55 -2.45
N ARG A 123 20.44 18.58 -1.77
CA ARG A 123 21.61 19.35 -2.19
C ARG A 123 22.40 18.66 -3.31
N ASP A 124 22.25 17.34 -3.41
CA ASP A 124 22.99 16.48 -4.32
C ASP A 124 22.09 16.02 -5.48
N ASP A 125 22.70 15.70 -6.62
CA ASP A 125 21.96 15.10 -7.73
C ASP A 125 21.58 13.66 -7.40
N VAL A 126 20.27 13.43 -7.25
CA VAL A 126 19.68 12.16 -6.84
C VAL A 126 20.04 11.00 -7.79
N MET A 127 20.32 11.31 -9.06
CA MET A 127 20.73 10.34 -10.07
C MET A 127 22.13 9.77 -9.84
N THR A 128 22.93 10.38 -8.96
CA THR A 128 24.28 9.92 -8.61
C THR A 128 24.30 8.94 -7.45
N SER A 129 23.14 8.64 -6.84
CA SER A 129 23.00 7.77 -5.67
C SER A 129 23.98 8.14 -4.54
N PRO A 130 23.90 9.38 -4.01
CA PRO A 130 24.81 9.83 -2.97
C PRO A 130 24.70 8.95 -1.71
N ALA A 131 25.81 8.80 -0.99
CA ALA A 131 25.93 7.82 0.10
C ALA A 131 24.85 7.95 1.20
N TRP A 132 24.46 9.18 1.53
CA TRP A 132 23.43 9.44 2.56
C TRP A 132 22.03 8.92 2.16
N MET A 133 21.74 8.82 0.85
CA MET A 133 20.50 8.22 0.35
C MET A 133 20.51 6.68 0.45
N LEU A 134 21.69 6.07 0.35
CA LEU A 134 21.86 4.64 0.55
C LEU A 134 21.87 4.29 2.04
N SER A 135 22.43 5.16 2.89
CA SER A 135 22.50 4.96 4.34
C SER A 135 23.12 3.61 4.75
N ALA A 136 24.10 3.10 3.98
CA ALA A 136 24.66 1.76 4.18
C ALA A 136 25.26 1.52 5.57
N HIS A 137 25.71 2.57 6.25
CA HIS A 137 26.17 2.52 7.65
C HIS A 137 25.06 2.20 8.66
N ASN A 138 23.79 2.30 8.26
CA ASN A 138 22.63 2.05 9.11
C ASN A 138 22.03 0.64 8.93
N MET A 139 22.67 -0.22 8.14
CA MET A 139 22.20 -1.60 7.97
C MET A 139 22.06 -2.30 9.34
N PRO A 140 20.92 -2.95 9.65
CA PRO A 140 20.73 -3.62 10.93
C PRO A 140 21.74 -4.75 11.16
N VAL A 141 22.46 -4.71 12.28
CA VAL A 141 23.45 -5.73 12.66
C VAL A 141 22.95 -6.53 13.86
N PRO A 142 22.83 -7.88 13.76
CA PRO A 142 22.50 -8.73 14.90
C PRO A 142 23.48 -8.51 16.06
N PRO A 143 23.02 -8.53 17.33
CA PRO A 143 23.93 -8.48 18.46
C PRO A 143 24.91 -9.67 18.39
N PRO A 144 26.13 -9.52 18.94
CA PRO A 144 27.10 -10.61 18.99
C PRO A 144 26.45 -11.85 19.60
N ALA A 145 26.60 -13.00 18.94
CA ALA A 145 26.09 -14.25 19.47
C ALA A 145 26.75 -14.48 20.84
N THR A 146 25.98 -14.39 21.92
CA THR A 146 26.42 -14.91 23.21
C THR A 146 26.64 -16.41 23.03
N LEU A 147 27.87 -16.88 23.26
CA LEU A 147 28.18 -18.30 23.35
C LEU A 147 27.54 -18.87 24.62
N GLU A 148 26.22 -18.89 24.70
CA GLU A 148 25.49 -19.58 25.76
C GLU A 148 24.73 -20.75 25.17
N GLY A 149 25.30 -21.94 25.42
CA GLY A 149 24.59 -23.21 25.34
C GLY A 149 24.74 -23.95 24.02
N ASN A 150 25.84 -24.69 23.87
CA ASN A 150 25.80 -25.93 23.11
C ASN A 150 24.65 -26.78 23.68
N GLU A 151 23.51 -26.84 23.01
CA GLU A 151 22.60 -27.98 23.16
C GLU A 151 23.36 -29.20 22.65
N THR A 152 24.03 -29.89 23.57
CA THR A 152 24.56 -31.22 23.35
C THR A 152 23.41 -32.13 22.94
N ASP A 153 23.37 -32.48 21.66
CA ASP A 153 22.75 -33.68 21.13
C ASP A 153 23.38 -34.91 21.80
N LEU A 154 22.95 -35.23 23.03
CA LEU A 154 23.15 -36.54 23.62
C LEU A 154 21.89 -37.36 23.39
N ALA A 155 21.98 -38.20 22.38
CA ALA A 155 21.06 -39.27 22.08
C ALA A 155 20.77 -40.13 23.32
N ALA A 156 19.50 -40.24 23.70
CA ALA A 156 18.97 -41.29 24.57
C ALA A 156 17.54 -41.66 24.11
N PRO A 157 17.09 -42.91 24.35
CA PRO A 157 16.37 -43.70 23.35
C PRO A 157 14.86 -43.48 23.31
N LYS A 158 14.29 -43.87 22.16
CA LYS A 158 12.86 -43.82 21.79
C LYS A 158 11.94 -44.37 22.87
N GLY A 159 11.08 -43.51 23.40
CA GLY A 159 9.82 -43.87 24.06
C GLY A 159 8.65 -43.32 23.24
N GLU A 160 7.74 -44.22 22.84
CA GLU A 160 6.53 -43.88 22.07
C GLU A 160 5.55 -43.05 22.91
N GLY A 161 5.09 -41.91 22.37
CA GLY A 161 4.11 -41.05 23.03
C GLY A 161 3.60 -39.90 22.15
N LYS A 162 2.40 -40.09 21.59
CA LYS A 162 1.43 -39.09 21.05
C LYS A 162 1.98 -37.80 20.42
N ARG A 163 1.92 -37.73 19.08
CA ARG A 163 2.08 -36.50 18.27
C ARG A 163 0.96 -35.49 18.56
N GLY A 164 1.21 -34.57 19.48
CA GLY A 164 0.70 -33.20 19.36
C GLY A 164 1.77 -32.36 18.65
N GLU A 165 1.44 -31.75 17.52
CA GLU A 165 2.31 -30.74 16.88
C GLU A 165 2.49 -29.55 17.84
N LYS A 166 3.50 -29.62 18.71
CA LYS A 166 4.03 -28.43 19.36
C LYS A 166 4.71 -27.61 18.27
N ARG A 167 3.99 -26.64 17.70
CA ARG A 167 4.55 -25.61 16.81
C ARG A 167 5.75 -24.99 17.54
N LYS A 168 6.98 -25.34 17.14
CA LYS A 168 8.21 -24.78 17.72
C LYS A 168 8.10 -23.26 17.58
N LYS A 169 8.05 -22.53 18.69
CA LYS A 169 8.15 -21.06 18.67
C LYS A 169 9.57 -20.72 18.22
N ILE A 170 9.71 -20.35 16.96
CA ILE A 170 10.98 -19.85 16.43
C ILE A 170 11.18 -18.45 17.02
N SER A 171 12.30 -18.26 17.72
CA SER A 171 12.76 -16.96 18.19
C SER A 171 13.98 -16.60 17.37
N LYS A 172 13.86 -15.63 16.46
CA LYS A 172 15.00 -15.04 15.78
C LYS A 172 15.36 -13.72 16.46
N ILE A 173 16.65 -13.45 16.57
CA ILE A 173 17.17 -12.19 17.11
C ILE A 173 17.29 -11.22 15.93
N GLY A 174 16.62 -10.07 16.00
CA GLY A 174 16.78 -9.01 15.03
C GLY A 174 18.00 -8.14 15.34
N GLY A 175 18.52 -7.47 14.32
CA GLY A 175 19.66 -6.57 14.41
C GLY A 175 19.29 -5.14 14.76
N ARG A 176 20.23 -4.42 15.36
CA ARG A 176 20.12 -3.00 15.68
C ARG A 176 20.58 -2.18 14.48
N SER A 177 19.79 -1.18 14.08
CA SER A 177 20.23 -0.11 13.19
C SER A 177 20.66 1.12 14.02
N PRO A 178 21.76 1.80 13.66
CA PRO A 178 22.08 3.13 14.17
C PRO A 178 21.00 4.18 13.93
N ALA A 179 20.18 4.04 12.88
CA ALA A 179 19.03 4.91 12.65
C ALA A 179 17.88 4.58 13.62
N PRO A 180 17.35 5.56 14.38
CA PRO A 180 16.28 5.32 15.32
C PRO A 180 14.93 5.20 14.62
N VAL A 181 14.08 4.29 15.12
CA VAL A 181 12.65 4.24 14.77
C VAL A 181 11.89 5.26 15.63
N VAL A 182 10.92 5.96 15.06
CA VAL A 182 10.03 6.80 15.85
C VAL A 182 8.85 5.98 16.35
N LEU A 183 8.73 5.85 17.67
CA LEU A 183 7.57 5.25 18.33
C LEU A 183 6.67 6.36 18.88
N THR A 184 5.42 6.39 18.43
CA THR A 184 4.43 7.32 18.99
C THR A 184 3.22 6.57 19.53
N VAL A 185 2.98 6.74 20.83
CA VAL A 185 1.85 6.16 21.54
C VAL A 185 0.68 7.14 21.58
N VAL A 186 -0.50 6.69 21.17
CA VAL A 186 -1.74 7.46 21.19
C VAL A 186 -2.74 6.75 22.09
N ASP A 187 -3.05 7.37 23.22
CA ASP A 187 -4.12 6.92 24.11
C ASP A 187 -5.48 7.34 23.51
N LYS A 188 -6.36 6.37 23.29
CA LYS A 188 -7.70 6.57 22.73
C LYS A 188 -8.80 6.48 23.79
N GLY A 189 -8.45 6.35 25.07
CA GLY A 189 -9.39 6.13 26.16
C GLY A 189 -9.85 4.67 26.26
N ASP A 190 -10.58 4.34 27.33
CA ASP A 190 -11.16 3.01 27.57
C ASP A 190 -10.15 1.84 27.47
N GLY A 191 -8.90 2.12 27.85
CA GLY A 191 -7.78 1.17 27.78
C GLY A 191 -7.32 0.85 26.35
N VAL A 192 -7.77 1.60 25.34
CA VAL A 192 -7.33 1.45 23.95
C VAL A 192 -6.11 2.32 23.68
N ILE A 193 -5.03 1.71 23.19
CA ILE A 193 -3.80 2.40 22.80
C ILE A 193 -3.45 2.03 21.36
N PHE A 194 -3.08 3.02 20.56
CA PHE A 194 -2.42 2.82 19.27
C PHE A 194 -0.93 3.10 19.42
N ALA A 195 -0.09 2.13 19.07
CA ALA A 195 1.36 2.30 19.01
C ALA A 195 1.79 2.38 17.55
N PHE A 196 2.20 3.57 17.12
CA PHE A 196 2.71 3.84 15.78
C PHE A 196 4.22 3.66 15.76
N TRP A 197 4.70 2.82 14.86
CA TRP A 197 6.11 2.61 14.57
C TRP A 197 6.41 3.17 13.19
N PHE A 198 7.15 4.28 13.13
CA PHE A 198 7.51 4.97 11.89
C PHE A 198 8.95 4.67 11.49
N PHE A 199 9.13 4.27 10.24
CA PHE A 199 10.40 3.94 9.63
C PHE A 199 10.75 5.04 8.62
N PHE A 200 11.96 5.57 8.72
CA PHE A 200 12.44 6.64 7.86
C PHE A 200 13.56 6.14 6.96
N TYR A 201 13.49 6.50 5.69
CA TYR A 201 14.54 6.29 4.70
C TYR A 201 14.81 7.62 4.00
N SER A 202 16.06 7.90 3.66
CA SER A 202 16.44 9.15 2.99
C SER A 202 16.04 9.19 1.52
N TYR A 203 15.68 8.04 0.95
CA TYR A 203 15.31 7.91 -0.45
C TYR A 203 14.40 6.72 -0.66
N ASN A 204 13.39 6.87 -1.50
CA ASN A 204 12.55 5.81 -2.02
C ASN A 204 12.88 5.59 -3.49
N LEU A 205 13.33 4.39 -3.84
CA LEU A 205 13.48 3.96 -5.22
C LEU A 205 12.16 3.31 -5.67
N GLY A 206 11.43 4.01 -6.52
CA GLY A 206 10.11 3.56 -6.96
C GLY A 206 10.17 2.34 -7.89
N ASN A 207 8.99 1.76 -8.12
CA ASN A 207 8.88 0.51 -8.88
C ASN A 207 9.10 0.68 -10.37
N SER A 208 9.45 -0.42 -11.04
CA SER A 208 9.73 -0.43 -12.47
C SER A 208 8.64 -1.13 -13.27
N VAL A 209 8.22 -0.50 -14.36
CA VAL A 209 7.32 -1.08 -15.38
C VAL A 209 8.13 -1.33 -16.65
N PHE A 210 8.23 -2.58 -17.08
CA PHE A 210 9.05 -2.99 -18.24
C PHE A 210 10.51 -2.48 -18.18
N GLY A 211 11.09 -2.44 -16.98
CA GLY A 211 12.47 -1.96 -16.76
C GLY A 211 12.62 -0.44 -16.68
N VAL A 212 11.52 0.32 -16.72
CA VAL A 212 11.51 1.77 -16.54
C VAL A 212 10.98 2.09 -15.15
N GLY A 213 11.79 2.73 -14.29
CA GLY A 213 11.42 3.08 -12.92
C GLY A 213 10.51 4.31 -12.83
N PHE A 214 9.62 4.35 -11.84
CA PHE A 214 8.66 5.42 -11.56
C PHE A 214 8.40 5.56 -10.05
N GLY A 215 8.13 6.78 -9.58
CA GLY A 215 7.76 7.06 -8.20
C GLY A 215 8.95 7.25 -7.26
N ASP A 216 10.11 7.62 -7.78
CA ASP A 216 11.27 7.94 -6.96
C ASP A 216 11.02 9.25 -6.19
N HIS A 217 11.40 9.29 -4.92
CA HIS A 217 11.38 10.52 -4.14
C HIS A 217 12.45 10.53 -3.05
N VAL A 218 12.93 11.73 -2.77
CA VAL A 218 13.80 12.00 -1.62
C VAL A 218 12.94 11.91 -0.36
N GLY A 219 13.48 11.27 0.66
CA GLY A 219 12.84 10.97 1.94
C GLY A 219 11.65 10.02 1.82
N ASP A 220 11.45 9.18 2.82
CA ASP A 220 10.37 8.21 2.84
C ASP A 220 9.93 7.91 4.27
N TRP A 221 8.61 7.85 4.46
CA TRP A 221 7.97 7.61 5.75
C TRP A 221 6.96 6.47 5.63
N GLU A 222 7.41 5.31 6.08
CA GLU A 222 6.59 4.10 6.22
C GLU A 222 6.22 3.89 7.69
N HIS A 223 5.13 3.16 7.95
CA HIS A 223 4.71 2.90 9.32
C HIS A 223 3.87 1.64 9.52
N SER A 224 3.82 1.20 10.77
CA SER A 224 2.85 0.22 11.22
C SER A 224 2.20 0.68 12.51
N VAL A 225 0.98 0.23 12.77
CA VAL A 225 0.24 0.60 13.98
C VAL A 225 -0.32 -0.64 14.65
N MET A 226 0.07 -0.84 15.91
CA MET A 226 -0.50 -1.90 16.75
C MET A 226 -1.61 -1.30 17.62
N LYS A 227 -2.80 -1.90 17.57
CA LYS A 227 -3.91 -1.59 18.47
C LYS A 227 -3.87 -2.53 19.67
N PHE A 228 -3.82 -1.95 20.86
CA PHE A 228 -3.98 -2.66 22.12
C PHE A 228 -5.30 -2.30 22.78
N ARG A 229 -5.88 -3.26 23.50
CA ARG A 229 -6.95 -3.01 24.48
C ARG A 229 -6.56 -3.63 25.81
N ASN A 230 -6.48 -2.82 26.85
CA ASN A 230 -6.06 -3.24 28.19
C ASN A 230 -4.73 -4.02 28.18
N GLY A 231 -3.78 -3.58 27.34
CA GLY A 231 -2.46 -4.21 27.17
C GLY A 231 -2.43 -5.47 26.28
N VAL A 232 -3.57 -5.89 25.71
CA VAL A 232 -3.63 -7.05 24.81
C VAL A 232 -3.65 -6.59 23.35
N PRO A 233 -2.76 -7.08 22.46
CA PRO A 233 -2.77 -6.72 21.05
C PRO A 233 -3.99 -7.31 20.32
N GLU A 234 -4.76 -6.46 19.64
CA GLU A 234 -5.98 -6.86 18.90
C GLU A 234 -5.73 -6.95 17.39
N THR A 235 -5.20 -5.86 16.80
CA THR A 235 -5.04 -5.70 15.35
C THR A 235 -3.79 -4.91 15.02
N MET A 236 -3.26 -5.12 13.82
CA MET A 236 -2.11 -4.41 13.29
C MET A 236 -2.44 -3.85 11.91
N PHE A 237 -2.23 -2.54 11.74
CA PHE A 237 -2.23 -1.87 10.44
C PHE A 237 -0.80 -1.77 9.91
N ILE A 238 -0.63 -1.97 8.61
CA ILE A 238 0.65 -1.93 7.91
C ILE A 238 0.48 -1.02 6.70
N SER A 239 1.30 0.03 6.57
CA SER A 239 1.22 0.98 5.45
C SER A 239 1.71 0.37 4.15
N GLN A 240 1.04 0.74 3.05
CA GLN A 240 1.39 0.33 1.69
C GLN A 240 1.23 1.56 0.82
N HIS A 241 2.33 2.25 0.53
CA HIS A 241 2.32 3.52 -0.20
C HIS A 241 1.37 4.53 0.48
N THR A 242 0.37 5.04 -0.25
CA THR A 242 -0.64 5.97 0.28
C THR A 242 -1.73 5.28 1.11
N GLY A 243 -1.77 3.95 1.12
CA GLY A 243 -2.78 3.13 1.77
C GLY A 243 -2.20 2.18 2.82
N GLY A 244 -2.83 1.02 2.95
CA GLY A 244 -2.39 -0.02 3.85
C GLY A 244 -3.47 -1.05 4.13
N ARG A 245 -3.11 -2.08 4.91
CA ARG A 245 -4.00 -3.18 5.25
C ARG A 245 -3.97 -3.46 6.74
N THR A 246 -5.12 -3.85 7.27
CA THR A 246 -5.29 -4.21 8.67
C THR A 246 -5.49 -5.70 8.81
N TYR A 247 -4.78 -6.29 9.78
CA TYR A 247 -4.86 -7.71 10.11
C TYR A 247 -5.22 -7.89 11.58
N THR A 248 -5.92 -8.97 11.92
CA THR A 248 -5.99 -9.38 13.32
C THR A 248 -4.60 -9.76 13.80
N PHE A 249 -4.28 -9.46 15.05
CA PHE A 249 -2.98 -9.82 15.63
C PHE A 249 -2.74 -11.32 15.50
N GLY A 250 -3.78 -12.14 15.69
CA GLY A 250 -3.71 -13.60 15.52
C GLY A 250 -3.26 -14.07 14.12
N ALA A 251 -3.60 -13.33 13.07
CA ALA A 251 -3.27 -13.68 11.68
C ALA A 251 -1.78 -13.50 11.35
N MET A 252 -1.10 -12.54 11.99
CA MET A 252 0.27 -12.15 11.68
C MET A 252 1.28 -13.29 11.90
N GLU A 253 2.32 -13.37 11.06
CA GLU A 253 3.52 -14.14 11.39
C GLU A 253 4.21 -13.52 12.63
N LYS A 254 4.83 -14.35 13.48
CA LYS A 254 5.49 -13.90 14.71
C LYS A 254 6.77 -14.67 14.99
N TYR A 255 7.77 -13.96 15.51
CA TYR A 255 8.87 -14.56 16.25
C TYR A 255 8.67 -14.29 17.75
N GLY A 256 8.51 -15.35 18.54
CA GLY A 256 8.06 -15.23 19.92
C GLY A 256 6.68 -14.54 20.03
N LYS A 257 6.64 -13.37 20.65
CA LYS A 257 5.44 -12.52 20.76
C LYS A 257 5.34 -11.45 19.67
N ARG A 258 6.43 -11.20 18.95
CA ARG A 258 6.59 -10.03 18.10
C ARG A 258 6.11 -10.30 16.68
N PRO A 259 5.22 -9.49 16.11
CA PRO A 259 4.77 -9.65 14.73
C PRO A 259 5.91 -9.36 13.75
N VAL A 260 5.94 -10.10 12.66
CA VAL A 260 6.93 -9.93 11.58
C VAL A 260 6.24 -9.24 10.40
N ILE A 261 6.87 -8.17 9.91
CA ILE A 261 6.46 -7.45 8.70
C ILE A 261 7.67 -7.34 7.76
N TYR A 262 7.40 -7.04 6.50
CA TYR A 262 8.39 -7.07 5.42
C TYR A 262 8.37 -5.74 4.69
N SER A 263 9.52 -5.07 4.61
CA SER A 263 9.69 -3.86 3.81
C SER A 263 10.02 -4.24 2.37
N ALA A 264 9.33 -3.63 1.42
CA ALA A 264 9.55 -3.83 0.00
C ALA A 264 10.87 -3.22 -0.44
N LYS A 265 11.50 -3.86 -1.43
CA LYS A 265 12.73 -3.37 -2.04
C LYS A 265 12.52 -1.98 -2.64
N GLY A 266 13.30 -1.00 -2.18
CA GLY A 266 13.38 0.36 -2.73
C GLY A 266 12.19 1.25 -2.42
N SER A 267 10.95 0.74 -2.55
CA SER A 267 9.73 1.50 -2.25
C SER A 267 9.38 1.51 -0.76
N HIS A 268 10.03 0.65 0.03
CA HIS A 268 9.86 0.42 1.46
C HIS A 268 8.45 0.07 1.96
N ALA A 269 7.42 0.09 1.10
CA ALA A 269 6.06 -0.27 1.41
C ALA A 269 6.00 -1.58 2.21
N MET A 270 5.16 -1.60 3.24
CA MET A 270 5.22 -2.61 4.27
C MET A 270 4.15 -3.70 4.06
N TYR A 271 4.54 -4.96 4.22
CA TYR A 271 3.68 -6.11 3.95
C TYR A 271 3.73 -7.16 5.04
N ALA A 272 2.68 -7.98 5.12
CA ALA A 272 2.59 -9.10 6.07
C ALA A 272 3.22 -10.41 5.54
N THR A 273 3.67 -10.42 4.27
CA THR A 273 4.20 -11.62 3.61
C THR A 273 5.39 -11.28 2.71
N THR A 274 6.19 -12.30 2.39
CA THR A 274 7.23 -12.23 1.35
C THR A 274 6.65 -12.46 -0.04
N GLY A 275 7.43 -12.11 -1.07
CA GLY A 275 7.13 -12.37 -2.47
C GLY A 275 6.57 -11.13 -3.19
N ILE A 276 5.89 -11.37 -4.30
CA ILE A 276 5.32 -10.34 -5.15
C ILE A 276 4.06 -9.77 -4.50
N GLN A 277 4.05 -8.46 -4.29
CA GLN A 277 2.92 -7.72 -3.73
C GLN A 277 2.32 -6.81 -4.81
N ALA A 278 1.31 -7.31 -5.52
CA ALA A 278 0.67 -6.54 -6.59
C ALA A 278 -0.31 -5.52 -6.00
N TYR A 279 -0.17 -4.24 -6.36
CA TYR A 279 -1.04 -3.19 -5.84
C TYR A 279 -1.75 -2.35 -6.92
N ILE A 280 -1.27 -2.32 -8.18
CA ILE A 280 -1.91 -1.53 -9.27
C ILE A 280 -1.84 -2.27 -10.64
N LEU A 281 -2.96 -2.21 -11.40
CA LEU A 281 -3.22 -2.70 -12.77
C LEU A 281 -3.49 -4.20 -12.98
N PRO A 282 -4.29 -4.58 -14.01
CA PRO A 282 -4.40 -5.98 -14.43
C PRO A 282 -3.00 -6.52 -14.76
N PHE A 283 -2.76 -7.79 -14.41
CA PHE A 283 -1.50 -8.52 -14.61
C PHE A 283 -0.31 -8.16 -13.70
N ALA A 284 -0.50 -7.40 -12.60
CA ALA A 284 0.58 -7.11 -11.62
C ALA A 284 1.78 -6.36 -12.22
N ILE A 285 1.51 -5.44 -13.16
CA ILE A 285 2.55 -4.69 -13.89
C ILE A 285 3.35 -3.77 -12.95
N LEU A 286 2.69 -3.19 -11.94
CA LEU A 286 3.33 -2.55 -10.79
C LEU A 286 3.17 -3.45 -9.57
N HIS A 287 4.30 -3.89 -9.03
CA HIS A 287 4.35 -4.72 -7.85
C HIS A 287 5.57 -4.38 -7.03
N ASP A 288 5.41 -4.50 -5.71
CA ASP A 288 6.53 -4.54 -4.80
C ASP A 288 7.05 -5.99 -4.68
N THR A 289 8.30 -6.12 -4.24
CA THR A 289 8.87 -7.41 -3.88
C THR A 289 9.41 -7.34 -2.46
N THR A 290 9.03 -8.32 -1.64
CA THR A 290 9.50 -8.49 -0.26
C THR A 290 10.22 -9.82 -0.09
N SER A 291 11.20 -9.89 0.81
CA SER A 291 11.98 -11.12 1.05
C SER A 291 12.49 -11.21 2.50
N HIS A 292 13.12 -12.33 2.86
CA HIS A 292 13.69 -12.57 4.19
C HIS A 292 15.13 -12.04 4.29
N GLY A 293 15.36 -10.79 3.90
CA GLY A 293 16.66 -10.14 4.07
C GLY A 293 17.00 -9.85 5.54
N PRO A 294 17.89 -8.90 5.83
CA PRO A 294 18.27 -8.56 7.19
C PRO A 294 17.05 -8.31 8.08
N LEU A 295 17.01 -8.99 9.23
CA LEU A 295 15.97 -8.81 10.23
C LEU A 295 16.32 -7.62 11.11
N TRP A 296 15.56 -6.55 11.02
CA TRP A 296 15.67 -5.38 11.87
C TRP A 296 14.80 -5.52 13.11
N ASP A 297 15.36 -5.13 14.25
CA ASP A 297 14.67 -4.96 15.50
C ASP A 297 14.49 -3.46 15.84
N PRO A 298 13.33 -2.87 15.50
CA PRO A 298 12.96 -1.51 15.88
C PRO A 298 13.14 -1.18 17.36
N ALA A 299 12.94 -2.14 18.27
CA ALA A 299 12.95 -1.89 19.72
C ALA A 299 14.38 -1.67 20.28
N LEU A 300 15.43 -1.96 19.50
CA LEU A 300 16.82 -1.76 19.93
C LEU A 300 17.33 -0.32 19.76
N ASN A 301 16.58 0.54 19.06
CA ASN A 301 16.92 1.96 18.89
C ASN A 301 15.66 2.78 18.55
N VAL A 302 15.06 3.41 19.58
CA VAL A 302 13.74 4.05 19.46
C VAL A 302 13.76 5.48 20.00
N MET A 303 13.25 6.42 19.22
CA MET A 303 12.87 7.74 19.71
C MET A 303 11.36 7.73 20.04
N SER A 304 11.01 7.72 21.32
CA SER A 304 9.63 7.49 21.77
C SER A 304 8.90 8.74 22.27
N TYR A 305 7.60 8.79 21.95
CA TYR A 305 6.72 9.92 22.22
C TYR A 305 5.31 9.48 22.60
N HIS A 306 4.59 10.39 23.25
CA HIS A 306 3.14 10.38 23.38
C HIS A 306 2.54 11.46 22.47
N TYR A 307 1.47 11.12 21.76
CA TYR A 307 0.70 12.09 20.99
C TYR A 307 -0.71 12.23 21.59
N THR A 308 -1.06 13.48 21.89
CA THR A 308 -2.38 13.85 22.39
C THR A 308 -3.12 14.64 21.30
N SER A 309 -4.19 14.05 20.78
CA SER A 309 -5.12 14.74 19.87
C SER A 309 -5.79 15.91 20.61
N PRO A 310 -6.14 17.01 19.91
CA PRO A 310 -6.99 18.05 20.50
C PRO A 310 -8.34 17.46 20.93
N SER A 311 -8.98 18.10 21.92
CA SER A 311 -10.22 17.63 22.55
C SER A 311 -11.43 17.60 21.61
N ASP A 312 -11.39 18.39 20.55
CA ASP A 312 -12.41 18.41 19.50
C ASP A 312 -12.19 17.33 18.43
N HIS A 313 -11.11 16.55 18.55
CA HIS A 313 -10.67 15.53 17.59
C HIS A 313 -10.53 16.06 16.15
N SER A 314 -10.34 17.37 16.00
CA SER A 314 -10.30 18.05 14.72
C SER A 314 -9.01 17.75 13.95
N ASP A 315 -7.91 17.54 14.66
CA ASP A 315 -6.64 17.15 14.09
C ASP A 315 -6.55 15.62 13.94
N VAL A 316 -7.12 15.14 12.84
CA VAL A 316 -6.96 13.76 12.41
C VAL A 316 -5.55 13.47 11.89
N GLY A 317 -4.71 14.49 11.67
CA GLY A 317 -3.40 14.33 11.07
C GLY A 317 -3.49 13.90 9.60
N ALA A 318 -4.39 14.49 8.82
CA ALA A 318 -4.51 14.27 7.38
C ALA A 318 -4.41 15.61 6.65
N LYS A 319 -3.50 15.72 5.68
CA LYS A 319 -3.37 16.93 4.85
C LYS A 319 -4.15 16.72 3.56
N LEU A 320 -5.26 17.46 3.39
CA LEU A 320 -5.92 17.62 2.10
C LEU A 320 -5.26 18.79 1.39
N VAL A 321 -4.64 18.54 0.22
CA VAL A 321 -3.92 19.57 -0.56
C VAL A 321 -4.90 20.51 -1.31
N SER A 322 -6.21 20.37 -1.13
CA SER A 322 -7.21 21.16 -1.85
C SER A 322 -7.68 22.41 -1.08
N GLU A 323 -7.26 23.59 -1.57
CA GLU A 323 -7.89 24.93 -1.58
C GLU A 323 -8.49 25.54 -0.27
N PRO A 324 -8.48 26.88 -0.13
CA PRO A 324 -8.66 27.58 1.14
C PRO A 324 -10.13 27.66 1.54
N SER A 325 -10.71 26.57 2.05
CA SER A 325 -12.00 26.65 2.72
C SER A 325 -11.82 26.95 4.20
N ALA A 326 -11.95 28.24 4.54
CA ALA A 326 -12.10 28.82 5.87
C ALA A 326 -10.95 28.56 6.87
N SER A 327 -10.46 29.63 7.47
CA SER A 327 -9.65 29.61 8.68
C SER A 327 -10.46 29.02 9.83
N VAL A 328 -10.58 27.70 9.88
CA VAL A 328 -10.96 27.01 11.10
C VAL A 328 -9.71 27.02 11.96
N ASN A 329 -9.79 27.62 13.14
CA ASN A 329 -8.72 27.61 14.13
C ASN A 329 -8.52 26.18 14.62
N PHE A 330 -7.76 25.38 13.86
CA PHE A 330 -7.40 24.03 14.26
C PHE A 330 -6.28 24.11 15.30
N ALA A 331 -6.54 23.60 16.50
CA ALA A 331 -5.50 23.41 17.48
C ALA A 331 -4.72 22.13 17.12
N PRO A 332 -3.41 22.21 16.82
CA PRO A 332 -2.64 21.03 16.49
C PRO A 332 -2.52 20.10 17.70
N GLY A 333 -2.62 18.79 17.48
CA GLY A 333 -2.30 17.80 18.50
C GLY A 333 -0.85 17.93 18.96
N THR A 334 -0.59 17.59 20.22
CA THR A 334 0.70 17.80 20.89
C THR A 334 1.51 16.53 20.91
N LEU A 335 2.78 16.59 20.47
CA LEU A 335 3.76 15.53 20.67
C LEU A 335 4.58 15.82 21.95
N THR A 336 4.72 14.83 22.82
CA THR A 336 5.49 14.93 24.07
C THR A 336 6.50 13.79 24.14
N PRO A 337 7.80 14.05 24.38
CA PRO A 337 8.79 12.99 24.55
C PRO A 337 8.44 12.09 25.73
N SER A 338 8.78 10.81 25.60
CA SER A 338 8.64 9.84 26.70
C SER A 338 9.77 9.97 27.71
N LEU A 339 9.64 9.29 28.86
CA LEU A 339 10.68 9.26 29.89
C LEU A 339 11.99 8.59 29.44
N GLN A 340 11.95 7.77 28.38
CA GLN A 340 13.15 7.15 27.80
C GLN A 340 14.09 8.17 27.15
N ASN A 341 13.57 9.29 26.66
CA ASN A 341 14.28 10.27 25.85
C ASN A 341 13.68 11.67 26.11
N PRO A 342 13.74 12.17 27.35
CA PRO A 342 12.96 13.32 27.82
C PRO A 342 13.26 14.63 27.08
N ASN A 343 14.46 14.74 26.51
CA ASN A 343 14.88 15.91 25.74
C ASN A 343 14.71 15.71 24.23
N ALA A 344 14.12 14.62 23.74
CA ALA A 344 14.05 14.44 22.30
C ALA A 344 13.28 15.58 21.62
N PRO A 345 13.77 16.08 20.47
CA PRO A 345 13.16 17.21 19.78
C PRO A 345 11.73 16.88 19.33
N THR A 346 10.84 17.87 19.34
CA THR A 346 9.45 17.71 18.86
C THR A 346 9.12 18.56 17.63
N SER A 347 9.93 19.57 17.32
CA SER A 347 9.64 20.54 16.25
C SER A 347 9.52 19.87 14.87
N TRP A 348 10.41 18.92 14.57
CA TRP A 348 10.38 18.14 13.33
C TRP A 348 9.04 17.45 13.04
N PHE A 349 8.29 17.05 14.06
CA PHE A 349 6.98 16.40 13.90
C PHE A 349 5.92 17.38 13.38
N HIS A 350 6.07 18.67 13.69
CA HIS A 350 5.12 19.69 13.31
C HIS A 350 5.33 20.18 11.88
N TYR A 351 6.54 20.05 11.33
CA TYR A 351 6.87 20.44 9.96
C TYR A 351 5.83 19.94 8.96
N ALA A 352 5.13 20.88 8.34
CA ALA A 352 4.01 20.60 7.46
C ALA A 352 4.40 20.37 6.01
N GLY A 353 5.66 20.62 5.63
CA GLY A 353 6.17 20.39 4.29
C GLY A 353 6.45 18.93 3.94
N CYS A 354 6.90 18.74 2.71
CA CYS A 354 7.37 17.47 2.16
C CYS A 354 8.81 17.20 2.59
N TRP A 355 9.05 15.98 3.08
CA TRP A 355 10.37 15.46 3.44
C TRP A 355 11.14 15.03 2.18
N GLY A 356 11.34 15.95 1.25
CA GLY A 356 12.05 15.69 0.00
C GLY A 356 11.79 16.74 -1.07
N ASP A 357 12.33 16.47 -2.25
CA ASP A 357 12.19 17.31 -3.45
C ASP A 357 10.73 17.49 -3.85
N LYS A 358 10.44 18.64 -4.47
CA LYS A 358 9.26 18.77 -5.33
C LYS A 358 9.51 18.00 -6.63
N GLY A 359 8.51 17.26 -7.10
CA GLY A 359 8.59 16.48 -8.34
C GLY A 359 9.08 17.35 -9.51
N TYR A 360 10.11 16.87 -10.20
CA TYR A 360 10.84 17.67 -11.19
C TYR A 360 9.96 18.08 -12.36
N PRO A 361 9.98 19.36 -12.80
CA PRO A 361 9.18 19.82 -13.93
C PRO A 361 9.30 18.93 -15.17
N SER A 362 8.27 18.87 -16.01
CA SER A 362 8.27 18.01 -17.21
C SER A 362 9.35 18.37 -18.25
N ASN A 363 9.98 19.54 -18.14
CA ASN A 363 11.11 19.96 -18.97
C ASN A 363 12.48 19.66 -18.33
N ASP A 364 12.54 19.14 -17.11
CA ASP A 364 13.78 18.64 -16.52
C ASP A 364 14.23 17.39 -17.28
N PRO A 365 15.48 17.32 -17.76
CA PRO A 365 15.97 16.18 -18.55
C PRO A 365 15.97 14.85 -17.79
N ARG A 366 15.93 14.86 -16.45
CA ARG A 366 15.85 13.67 -15.60
C ARG A 366 14.41 13.18 -15.44
N GLN A 367 13.43 14.02 -15.77
CA GLN A 367 12.02 13.70 -15.61
C GLN A 367 11.44 13.06 -16.87
N TYR A 368 10.73 11.95 -16.68
CA TYR A 368 9.85 11.38 -17.70
C TYR A 368 8.53 10.92 -17.06
N GLN A 369 7.52 10.70 -17.90
CA GLN A 369 6.20 10.27 -17.49
C GLN A 369 5.73 9.13 -18.39
N ALA A 370 5.15 8.09 -17.78
CA ALA A 370 4.60 6.97 -18.51
C ALA A 370 3.33 7.42 -19.29
N PRO A 371 3.29 7.29 -20.63
CA PRO A 371 2.22 7.87 -21.44
C PRO A 371 0.81 7.33 -21.16
N ILE A 372 0.69 6.10 -20.64
CA ILE A 372 -0.60 5.40 -20.47
C ILE A 372 -1.06 5.43 -19.01
N ILE A 373 -0.14 5.31 -18.06
CA ILE A 373 -0.45 5.21 -16.62
C ILE A 373 -0.28 6.55 -15.89
N GLY A 374 0.33 7.56 -16.53
CA GLY A 374 0.52 8.89 -15.94
C GLY A 374 1.59 8.97 -14.86
N GLU A 375 2.22 7.84 -14.50
CA GLU A 375 3.27 7.78 -13.47
C GLU A 375 4.53 8.53 -13.87
N ARG A 376 5.13 9.23 -12.90
CA ARG A 376 6.31 10.10 -13.09
C ARG A 376 7.55 9.43 -12.54
N LYS A 377 8.72 9.71 -13.13
CA LYS A 377 10.01 9.26 -12.57
C LYS A 377 10.22 9.80 -11.16
N PHE A 378 10.32 11.12 -11.01
CA PHE A 378 10.40 11.78 -9.71
C PHE A 378 9.04 12.34 -9.31
N VAL A 379 8.66 12.11 -8.06
CA VAL A 379 7.46 12.64 -7.42
C VAL A 379 7.84 13.48 -6.20
N ASP A 380 6.86 14.17 -5.63
CA ASP A 380 7.04 14.95 -4.42
C ASP A 380 7.46 14.03 -3.24
N GLY A 381 8.39 14.50 -2.41
CA GLY A 381 8.69 13.86 -1.12
C GLY A 381 7.43 13.74 -0.25
N PRO A 382 7.35 12.75 0.65
CA PRO A 382 6.15 12.51 1.43
C PRO A 382 5.99 13.52 2.56
N PHE A 383 4.77 13.68 3.05
CA PHE A 383 4.55 14.38 4.32
C PHE A 383 5.04 13.54 5.51
N GLY A 384 5.46 14.23 6.57
CA GLY A 384 5.95 13.60 7.79
C GLY A 384 4.89 12.82 8.59
N PRO A 385 5.31 12.14 9.67
CA PRO A 385 4.47 11.23 10.46
C PRO A 385 3.15 11.82 10.97
N ARG A 386 3.13 13.11 11.28
CA ARG A 386 1.94 13.85 11.70
C ARG A 386 0.78 13.69 10.71
N PHE A 387 1.08 13.62 9.41
CA PHE A 387 0.09 13.55 8.33
C PHE A 387 -0.27 12.11 7.93
N LYS A 388 0.10 11.12 8.73
CA LYS A 388 -0.25 9.69 8.55
C LYS A 388 -1.49 9.28 9.36
N SER A 389 -2.44 10.20 9.50
CA SER A 389 -3.74 10.01 10.16
C SER A 389 -3.63 9.56 11.62
N MET A 390 -2.77 10.21 12.41
CA MET A 390 -2.50 9.89 13.81
C MET A 390 -3.74 10.01 14.72
N GLY A 391 -4.57 11.03 14.46
CA GLY A 391 -5.77 11.32 15.23
C GLY A 391 -6.96 10.42 14.93
N ARG A 392 -6.85 9.50 13.95
CA ARG A 392 -7.98 8.68 13.47
C ARG A 392 -8.73 7.94 14.60
N PRO A 393 -10.06 7.77 14.46
CA PRO A 393 -10.88 7.16 15.51
C PRO A 393 -10.70 5.63 15.61
N ASP A 394 -10.37 4.96 14.51
CA ASP A 394 -10.11 3.51 14.49
C ASP A 394 -8.83 3.17 13.72
N ILE A 395 -8.38 1.93 13.80
CA ILE A 395 -7.09 1.49 13.28
C ILE A 395 -6.96 1.65 11.76
N CYS A 396 -8.06 1.52 11.01
CA CYS A 396 -8.13 1.70 9.57
C CYS A 396 -8.14 3.18 9.16
N ILE A 397 -7.49 3.49 8.03
CA ILE A 397 -7.44 4.83 7.44
C ILE A 397 -8.53 5.09 6.37
N GLN A 398 -9.21 4.06 5.86
CA GLN A 398 -10.16 4.19 4.76
C GLN A 398 -11.53 4.71 5.20
N HIS A 399 -12.18 5.50 4.35
CA HIS A 399 -13.57 5.90 4.51
C HIS A 399 -14.49 4.71 4.20
N GLY A 400 -15.06 4.09 5.23
CA GLY A 400 -15.95 2.94 5.07
C GLY A 400 -15.84 1.96 6.24
N PRO A 401 -16.46 0.76 6.13
CA PRO A 401 -16.28 -0.29 7.13
C PRO A 401 -14.81 -0.70 7.19
N CYS A 402 -14.23 -0.69 8.40
CA CYS A 402 -12.85 -1.10 8.63
C CYS A 402 -12.69 -2.60 8.32
N GLU A 403 -12.07 -2.90 7.17
CA GLU A 403 -11.83 -4.28 6.76
C GLU A 403 -10.59 -4.84 7.48
N VAL A 404 -10.84 -5.75 8.42
CA VAL A 404 -9.79 -6.44 9.18
C VAL A 404 -9.65 -7.88 8.68
N SER A 405 -8.50 -8.20 8.11
CA SER A 405 -8.23 -9.55 7.61
C SER A 405 -7.84 -10.50 8.75
N THR A 406 -8.45 -11.67 8.81
CA THR A 406 -8.10 -12.76 9.74
C THR A 406 -7.04 -13.71 9.18
N THR A 407 -6.56 -13.45 7.96
CA THR A 407 -5.50 -14.21 7.30
C THR A 407 -4.52 -13.29 6.59
N ILE A 408 -3.25 -13.65 6.59
CA ILE A 408 -2.21 -13.00 5.77
C ILE A 408 -2.12 -13.61 4.38
N ALA A 409 -2.82 -14.71 4.12
CA ALA A 409 -2.81 -15.35 2.82
C ALA A 409 -3.23 -14.34 1.74
N PRO A 410 -2.53 -14.30 0.59
CA PRO A 410 -2.89 -13.40 -0.48
C PRO A 410 -4.35 -13.66 -0.87
N ARG A 411 -5.16 -12.60 -0.82
CA ARG A 411 -6.51 -12.65 -1.36
C ARG A 411 -6.35 -13.02 -2.83
N LEU A 412 -6.94 -14.11 -3.29
CA LEU A 412 -6.86 -14.54 -4.69
C LEU A 412 -7.74 -13.64 -5.56
N TRP A 413 -7.46 -12.34 -5.55
CA TRP A 413 -8.16 -11.31 -6.32
C TRP A 413 -8.17 -11.66 -7.81
N LEU A 414 -7.14 -12.36 -8.29
CA LEU A 414 -7.07 -12.92 -9.64
C LEU A 414 -8.18 -13.94 -9.90
N LEU A 415 -8.53 -14.81 -8.94
CA LEU A 415 -9.64 -15.75 -9.10
C LEU A 415 -10.99 -15.03 -9.05
N ASP A 416 -11.16 -14.07 -8.15
CA ASP A 416 -12.40 -13.27 -8.07
C ASP A 416 -12.58 -12.38 -9.32
N TRP A 417 -11.48 -11.81 -9.83
CA TRP A 417 -11.44 -11.03 -11.06
C TRP A 417 -11.68 -11.91 -12.28
N LEU A 418 -10.99 -13.04 -12.43
CA LEU A 418 -11.23 -14.02 -13.51
C LEU A 418 -12.67 -14.54 -13.47
N TYR A 419 -13.21 -14.80 -12.28
CA TYR A 419 -14.61 -15.21 -12.09
C TYR A 419 -15.57 -14.11 -12.57
N ASN A 420 -15.36 -12.86 -12.17
CA ASN A 420 -16.19 -11.74 -12.61
C ASN A 420 -16.07 -11.46 -14.11
N TRP A 421 -14.87 -11.58 -14.69
CA TRP A 421 -14.67 -11.44 -16.13
C TRP A 421 -15.25 -12.61 -16.94
N ALA A 422 -15.27 -13.83 -16.38
CA ALA A 422 -15.97 -14.95 -17.00
C ALA A 422 -17.47 -14.65 -17.17
N TRP A 423 -18.09 -13.94 -16.22
CA TRP A 423 -19.48 -13.49 -16.35
C TRP A 423 -19.66 -12.38 -17.38
N VAL A 424 -18.73 -11.43 -17.48
CA VAL A 424 -18.79 -10.36 -18.49
C VAL A 424 -18.59 -10.92 -19.90
N CYS A 425 -17.56 -11.74 -20.10
CA CYS A 425 -17.29 -12.42 -21.36
C CYS A 425 -18.41 -13.40 -21.73
N GLY A 426 -18.92 -14.15 -20.75
CA GLY A 426 -20.05 -15.06 -20.93
C GLY A 426 -21.35 -14.33 -21.30
N GLY A 427 -21.63 -13.20 -20.66
CA GLY A 427 -22.77 -12.33 -20.98
C GLY A 427 -22.67 -11.72 -22.38
N PHE A 428 -21.48 -11.27 -22.78
CA PHE A 428 -21.24 -10.77 -24.14
C PHE A 428 -21.42 -11.88 -25.19
N LEU A 429 -20.89 -13.08 -24.93
CA LEU A 429 -21.07 -14.23 -25.80
C LEU A 429 -22.56 -14.60 -25.95
N ALA A 430 -23.32 -14.59 -24.85
CA ALA A 430 -24.75 -14.84 -24.87
C ALA A 430 -25.52 -13.81 -25.71
N LEU A 431 -25.18 -12.51 -25.60
CA LEU A 431 -25.76 -11.45 -26.43
C LEU A 431 -25.45 -11.62 -27.91
N VAL A 432 -24.21 -12.01 -28.25
CA VAL A 432 -23.82 -12.31 -29.63
C VAL A 432 -24.62 -13.51 -30.17
N VAL A 433 -24.75 -14.59 -29.39
CA VAL A 433 -25.53 -15.77 -29.78
C VAL A 433 -27.00 -15.44 -29.98
N VAL A 434 -27.62 -14.70 -29.07
CA VAL A 434 -29.03 -14.24 -29.20
C VAL A 434 -29.18 -13.30 -30.39
N GLY A 435 -28.23 -12.40 -30.63
CA GLY A 435 -28.22 -11.52 -31.79
C GLY A 435 -28.13 -12.27 -33.12
N VAL A 436 -27.24 -13.27 -33.21
CA VAL A 436 -27.10 -14.12 -34.40
C VAL A 436 -28.35 -14.99 -34.60
N ALA A 437 -28.89 -15.60 -33.55
CA ALA A 437 -30.13 -16.37 -33.60
C ALA A 437 -31.32 -15.50 -34.03
N GLY A 438 -31.47 -14.30 -33.44
CA GLY A 438 -32.51 -13.34 -33.83
C GLY A 438 -32.36 -12.87 -35.28
N TYR A 439 -31.12 -12.62 -35.74
CA TYR A 439 -30.84 -12.25 -37.12
C TYR A 439 -31.19 -13.35 -38.11
N THR A 440 -30.82 -14.60 -37.83
CA THR A 440 -31.13 -15.75 -38.69
C THR A 440 -32.64 -15.99 -38.77
N VAL A 441 -33.34 -15.98 -37.64
CA VAL A 441 -34.81 -16.09 -37.61
C VAL A 441 -35.47 -14.94 -38.37
N GLY A 442 -35.05 -13.69 -38.14
CA GLY A 442 -35.56 -12.53 -38.85
C GLY A 442 -35.34 -12.60 -40.37
N ARG A 443 -34.20 -13.14 -40.79
CA ARG A 443 -33.90 -13.39 -42.21
C ARG A 443 -34.81 -14.45 -42.81
N HIS A 444 -35.07 -15.56 -42.11
CA HIS A 444 -35.99 -16.60 -42.58
C HIS A 444 -37.45 -16.11 -42.66
N VAL A 445 -37.91 -15.29 -41.70
CA VAL A 445 -39.24 -14.67 -41.74
C VAL A 445 -39.36 -13.71 -42.92
N LYS A 446 -38.37 -12.84 -43.15
CA LYS A 446 -38.34 -11.95 -44.34
C LYS A 446 -38.33 -12.74 -45.65
N TRP A 447 -37.58 -13.83 -45.71
CA TRP A 447 -37.50 -14.68 -46.91
C TRP A 447 -38.83 -15.41 -47.16
N GLY A 448 -39.48 -15.93 -46.12
CA GLY A 448 -40.83 -16.50 -46.20
C GLY A 448 -41.88 -15.47 -46.64
N HIS A 449 -41.83 -14.25 -46.11
CA HIS A 449 -42.73 -13.17 -46.52
C HIS A 449 -42.51 -12.76 -47.99
N MET A 450 -41.25 -12.72 -48.44
CA MET A 450 -40.89 -12.43 -49.83
C MET A 450 -41.36 -13.56 -50.78
N MET A 451 -41.26 -14.81 -50.36
CA MET A 451 -41.80 -15.97 -51.08
C MET A 451 -43.33 -15.91 -51.19
N LEU A 452 -44.03 -15.59 -50.10
CA LEU A 452 -45.48 -15.38 -50.10
C LEU A 452 -45.91 -14.26 -51.04
N ILE A 453 -45.16 -13.14 -51.09
CA ILE A 453 -45.42 -12.05 -52.05
C ILE A 453 -45.18 -12.51 -53.50
N ARG A 454 -44.14 -13.32 -53.75
CA ARG A 454 -43.87 -13.89 -55.09
C ARG A 454 -44.94 -14.90 -55.52
N ILE A 455 -45.43 -15.76 -54.63
CA ILE A 455 -46.54 -16.68 -54.90
C ILE A 455 -47.83 -15.89 -55.18
N ARG A 456 -48.06 -14.80 -54.45
CA ARG A 456 -49.23 -13.92 -54.66
C ARG A 456 -49.15 -13.13 -55.97
N LYS A 457 -47.95 -12.76 -56.44
CA LYS A 457 -47.71 -12.17 -57.76
C LYS A 457 -47.65 -13.21 -58.91
N GLY A 458 -47.31 -14.46 -58.62
CA GLY A 458 -47.29 -15.58 -59.58
C GLY A 458 -48.66 -16.15 -59.94
N ARG A 459 -49.74 -15.68 -59.32
CA ARG A 459 -51.13 -16.06 -59.66
C ARG A 459 -51.76 -15.19 -60.76
N GLY A 460 -51.01 -14.25 -61.33
CA GLY A 460 -51.44 -13.43 -62.47
C GLY A 460 -50.32 -13.29 -63.50
N GLY A 461 -50.20 -14.26 -64.41
CA GLY A 461 -49.27 -14.16 -65.55
C GLY A 461 -48.73 -15.52 -66.00
N LYS A 462 -49.44 -16.15 -66.94
CA LYS A 462 -49.01 -17.37 -67.65
C LYS A 462 -48.03 -17.02 -68.80
N LYS A 463 -47.16 -18.01 -69.09
CA LYS A 463 -46.47 -18.36 -70.36
C LYS A 463 -45.18 -17.61 -70.76
N MET A 464 -44.08 -18.35 -70.81
CA MET A 464 -43.37 -18.89 -72.01
C MET A 464 -42.14 -19.68 -71.50
N LEU A 465 -42.02 -20.99 -71.73
CA LEU A 465 -41.16 -21.64 -72.76
C LEU A 465 -39.84 -20.89 -72.98
N GLU A 466 -38.65 -21.48 -72.88
CA GLU A 466 -38.20 -22.76 -73.45
C GLU A 466 -36.80 -23.07 -72.86
N ASP A 467 -36.51 -24.37 -72.67
CA ASP A 467 -35.25 -25.11 -72.97
C ASP A 467 -33.88 -24.54 -72.53
N MET A 468 -32.84 -25.28 -72.14
CA MET A 468 -32.47 -26.70 -72.11
C MET A 468 -31.01 -26.67 -71.58
N GLU A 469 -30.66 -27.37 -70.49
CA GLU A 469 -29.72 -28.50 -70.50
C GLU A 469 -29.68 -29.05 -69.06
N ARG A 470 -30.13 -30.29 -68.82
CA ARG A 470 -29.39 -31.57 -68.98
C ARG A 470 -28.58 -31.92 -67.73
N SER A 471 -29.23 -32.70 -66.86
CA SER A 471 -28.86 -34.05 -66.33
C SER A 471 -27.40 -34.33 -65.86
N PRO A 472 -27.12 -35.51 -65.27
CA PRO A 472 -27.76 -36.25 -64.17
C PRO A 472 -26.68 -36.69 -63.14
N LEU A 473 -26.97 -37.13 -61.92
CA LEU A 473 -27.11 -38.55 -61.51
C LEU A 473 -27.09 -38.51 -59.96
N LEU A 474 -28.09 -38.97 -59.21
CA LEU A 474 -28.52 -40.36 -58.98
C LEU A 474 -27.42 -41.25 -58.39
N SER A 475 -27.60 -41.62 -57.12
CA SER A 475 -27.91 -42.99 -56.65
C SER A 475 -27.86 -42.94 -55.11
N GLU A 476 -28.99 -43.07 -54.41
CA GLU A 476 -29.53 -44.36 -53.89
C GLU A 476 -28.58 -44.99 -52.85
N GLU A 477 -29.03 -45.42 -51.68
CA GLU A 477 -30.16 -46.33 -51.43
C GLU A 477 -30.90 -46.02 -50.11
N ALA A 478 -32.17 -46.45 -50.11
CA ALA A 478 -33.13 -46.44 -49.04
C ALA A 478 -33.25 -47.84 -48.39
N GLU A 479 -33.92 -47.94 -47.25
CA GLU A 479 -34.84 -49.01 -46.80
C GLU A 479 -35.21 -48.74 -45.32
N ASP A 480 -36.39 -49.04 -44.76
CA ASP A 480 -37.76 -49.24 -45.26
C ASP A 480 -38.71 -49.26 -44.02
N GLY A 481 -39.89 -48.64 -44.17
CA GLY A 481 -41.20 -48.75 -43.48
C GLY A 481 -41.40 -48.92 -41.96
N PRO A 482 -42.68 -48.82 -41.47
CA PRO A 482 -43.92 -48.49 -42.18
C PRO A 482 -44.73 -47.31 -41.58
N GLU A 483 -45.46 -46.60 -42.45
CA GLU A 483 -46.65 -45.75 -42.16
C GLU A 483 -47.93 -46.62 -42.06
N PRO A 484 -49.20 -46.14 -41.92
CA PRO A 484 -49.75 -44.76 -41.78
C PRO A 484 -50.88 -44.61 -40.72
N SER A 485 -51.34 -43.39 -40.45
CA SER A 485 -52.78 -43.02 -40.62
C SER A 485 -53.05 -41.55 -40.27
N VAL A 486 -53.43 -40.82 -41.30
CA VAL A 486 -54.02 -39.47 -41.33
C VAL A 486 -55.48 -39.53 -40.87
N VAL A 487 -55.95 -38.63 -40.01
CA VAL A 487 -57.30 -37.99 -40.10
C VAL A 487 -57.27 -36.60 -39.43
N ALA A 488 -57.90 -35.64 -40.11
CA ALA A 488 -57.94 -34.20 -39.90
C ALA A 488 -59.05 -33.70 -38.94
N LEU A 489 -59.19 -32.35 -38.93
CA LEU A 489 -60.27 -31.46 -38.40
C LEU A 489 -59.84 -30.69 -37.14
N ASP A 490 -60.07 -29.39 -36.99
CA ASP A 490 -60.55 -28.31 -37.85
C ASP A 490 -60.17 -27.01 -37.10
N VAL A 491 -60.11 -25.88 -37.80
CA VAL A 491 -59.86 -24.56 -37.22
C VAL A 491 -61.18 -23.96 -36.75
N GLU A 492 -61.29 -23.52 -35.49
CA GLU A 492 -61.93 -22.23 -35.16
C GLU A 492 -61.79 -21.81 -33.68
N GLY A 493 -61.29 -20.57 -33.49
CA GLY A 493 -61.91 -19.59 -32.59
C GLY A 493 -61.60 -19.61 -31.09
N GLY A 494 -61.06 -18.49 -30.59
CA GLY A 494 -61.55 -17.92 -29.32
C GLY A 494 -60.56 -17.66 -28.18
N ARG A 495 -59.91 -16.48 -28.23
CA ARG A 495 -59.60 -15.51 -27.15
C ARG A 495 -59.70 -15.88 -25.64
N ALA A 496 -58.64 -15.44 -24.93
CA ALA A 496 -58.56 -14.89 -23.54
C ALA A 496 -58.67 -15.91 -22.37
N VAL A 497 -57.96 -15.82 -21.22
CA VAL A 497 -57.59 -14.69 -20.34
C VAL A 497 -56.35 -15.05 -19.46
N THR A 498 -55.68 -13.99 -18.99
CA THR A 498 -54.55 -13.77 -18.04
C THR A 498 -54.68 -14.25 -16.58
N TYR A 499 -53.56 -14.30 -15.83
CA TYR A 499 -53.29 -13.67 -14.49
C TYR A 499 -51.74 -13.60 -14.31
N GLY A 500 -51.07 -12.47 -13.99
CA GLY A 500 -50.95 -11.71 -12.71
C GLY A 500 -49.54 -11.96 -12.11
N THR A 501 -48.74 -11.07 -11.52
CA THR A 501 -48.89 -9.72 -10.94
C THR A 501 -47.48 -9.14 -10.69
N ILE A 502 -47.29 -7.81 -10.79
CA ILE A 502 -46.07 -7.07 -10.38
C ILE A 502 -46.44 -6.18 -9.18
N ASN A 503 -45.61 -6.15 -8.14
CA ASN A 503 -45.71 -5.15 -7.05
C ASN A 503 -44.55 -4.16 -7.15
N ALA A 504 -44.89 -2.88 -7.30
CA ALA A 504 -44.03 -1.73 -7.13
C ALA A 504 -44.59 -0.89 -5.97
N THR A 505 -43.74 -0.39 -5.10
CA THR A 505 -44.09 0.65 -4.12
C THR A 505 -43.08 1.79 -4.23
N VAL A 506 -43.57 2.91 -4.77
CA VAL A 506 -43.02 4.26 -4.64
C VAL A 506 -43.97 5.00 -3.70
N VAL A 507 -43.44 5.75 -2.73
CA VAL A 507 -44.18 6.77 -1.99
C VAL A 507 -43.33 8.02 -1.94
N GLU A 508 -43.80 9.08 -2.58
CA GLU A 508 -43.36 10.46 -2.38
C GLU A 508 -44.49 11.28 -1.74
N GLY A 509 -44.12 12.16 -0.81
CA GLY A 509 -44.68 13.50 -0.66
C GLY A 509 -45.88 13.70 0.27
N ALA A 510 -45.71 14.49 1.35
CA ALA A 510 -45.96 15.94 1.31
C ALA A 510 -46.08 16.60 2.72
N ALA A 511 -45.50 17.80 2.81
CA ALA A 511 -46.02 19.01 3.47
C ALA A 511 -46.04 19.16 5.02
N ASP A 512 -45.11 20.01 5.49
CA ASP A 512 -45.35 21.32 6.13
C ASP A 512 -46.07 21.48 7.50
N ARG A 513 -45.31 22.15 8.39
CA ARG A 513 -45.66 23.25 9.34
C ARG A 513 -45.86 22.98 10.84
N VAL A 514 -44.97 23.64 11.59
CA VAL A 514 -45.15 24.54 12.76
C VAL A 514 -45.66 23.94 14.07
N GLY A 515 -44.81 24.07 15.09
CA GLY A 515 -45.08 23.91 16.51
C GLY A 515 -43.79 24.10 17.30
#